data_AF-A0A7X6ZD62-F1
#
_entry.id   AF-A0A7X6ZD62-F1
#
_cell.length_a   1.000
_cell.length_b   1.000
_cell.length_c   1.000
_cell.angle_alpha   90.00
_cell.angle_beta   90.00
_cell.angle_gamma   90.00
#
_symmetry.space_group_name_H-M   'P 1'
#
loop_
_entity.id
_entity.type
_entity.pdbx_description
1 polymer ?
#
loop_
_entity_poly.entity_id
_entity_poly.type
_entity_poly.pdbx_seq_one_letter_code
_entity_poly.pdbx_strand_id
1 'polypeptide(L)'
;MLYRTGLRDLVLIKPIRDGADQLKIVSGYATHTMASWHMTEILDQKQDMIEINLIVGMCRFDGLAISVHNGFKDLVSGNNRAYQSPFTCQYVTEGPPVHSKIYLWEKDGRPFRAYVGSANYTQAAFSPARSELLHDCDPNQAREYYDLIESRTTYCNHAEIEDVIMLKPAHPVLSVEESPSISLSGAGISKVKLSLLTNRGDVGFGSGINWGHRRNRTKRNPNEAYIPLPAKIARSGFFPLERRHFTVLTDDQKQLILRVQQDGDKAITTPQNNSLLGEYLRNRIGVANGAFVTKQDLLNYGRTDVTFYKLDEEQFYMDFSTEKPQLEI
;
A
#
# COMPACT_ATOMS: atom_id res chain seq x y z
N MET A 1 -15.08 24.97 -11.71
CA MET A 1 -13.91 25.59 -11.04
C MET A 1 -12.68 24.73 -11.27
N LEU A 2 -11.55 25.36 -11.61
CA LEU A 2 -10.29 24.65 -11.92
C LEU A 2 -9.40 24.56 -10.67
N TYR A 3 -9.03 23.35 -10.27
CA TYR A 3 -8.23 23.05 -9.10
C TYR A 3 -6.84 22.54 -9.49
N ARG A 4 -5.81 23.07 -8.83
CA ARG A 4 -4.38 22.81 -9.13
C ARG A 4 -3.54 22.48 -7.90
N THR A 5 -4.08 22.74 -6.71
CA THR A 5 -3.41 22.53 -5.42
C THR A 5 -4.42 22.00 -4.41
N GLY A 6 -3.93 21.36 -3.35
CA GLY A 6 -4.80 20.84 -2.28
C GLY A 6 -5.77 19.75 -2.74
N LEU A 7 -5.52 19.12 -3.90
CA LEU A 7 -6.43 18.12 -4.51
C LEU A 7 -6.80 17.01 -3.55
N ARG A 8 -5.83 16.57 -2.74
CA ARG A 8 -6.00 15.56 -1.69
C ARG A 8 -7.16 15.88 -0.75
N ASP A 9 -7.10 17.04 -0.10
CA ASP A 9 -8.13 17.43 0.85
C ASP A 9 -9.45 17.74 0.12
N LEU A 10 -9.37 18.47 -0.99
CA LEU A 10 -10.54 18.93 -1.73
C LEU A 10 -11.39 17.79 -2.28
N VAL A 11 -10.76 16.78 -2.88
CA VAL A 11 -11.43 15.75 -3.69
C VAL A 11 -11.67 14.48 -2.89
N LEU A 12 -10.79 14.15 -1.93
CA LEU A 12 -10.85 12.86 -1.22
C LEU A 12 -11.41 12.98 0.19
N ILE A 13 -11.16 14.08 0.90
CA ILE A 13 -11.49 14.19 2.34
C ILE A 13 -12.65 15.16 2.62
N LYS A 14 -12.61 16.36 2.03
CA LYS A 14 -13.61 17.40 2.25
C LYS A 14 -15.04 16.94 1.97
N PRO A 15 -15.35 16.15 0.92
CA PRO A 15 -16.71 15.70 0.68
C PRO A 15 -17.31 14.88 1.82
N ILE A 16 -16.49 14.11 2.55
CA ILE A 16 -16.90 13.37 3.75
C ILE A 16 -17.34 14.34 4.85
N ARG A 17 -16.54 15.37 5.12
CA ARG A 17 -16.88 16.45 6.08
C ARG A 17 -18.14 17.20 5.70
N ASP A 18 -18.42 17.29 4.40
CA ASP A 18 -19.62 17.93 3.87
C ASP A 18 -20.83 16.96 3.84
N GLY A 19 -20.67 15.72 4.32
CA GLY A 19 -21.72 14.74 4.59
C GLY A 19 -21.98 13.72 3.49
N ALA A 20 -21.03 13.51 2.56
CA ALA A 20 -21.09 12.43 1.58
C ALA A 20 -20.71 11.09 2.22
N ASP A 21 -21.34 10.01 1.79
CA ASP A 21 -21.20 8.66 2.37
C ASP A 21 -20.65 7.61 1.39
N GLN A 22 -20.56 7.95 0.10
CA GLN A 22 -20.03 7.05 -0.91
C GLN A 22 -19.17 7.80 -1.94
N LEU A 23 -18.03 7.21 -2.29
CA LEU A 23 -17.13 7.66 -3.34
C LEU A 23 -17.02 6.59 -4.43
N LYS A 24 -17.43 6.97 -5.64
CA LYS A 24 -17.31 6.20 -6.88
C LYS A 24 -16.22 6.77 -7.77
N ILE A 25 -15.26 5.93 -8.13
CA ILE A 25 -14.05 6.35 -8.84
C ILE A 25 -13.94 5.59 -10.15
N VAL A 26 -13.74 6.32 -11.24
CA VAL A 26 -13.19 5.76 -12.50
C VAL A 26 -11.77 6.25 -12.61
N SER A 27 -10.82 5.34 -12.87
CA SER A 27 -9.44 5.74 -13.11
C SER A 27 -8.79 4.87 -14.17
N GLY A 28 -8.04 5.48 -15.08
CA GLY A 28 -7.23 4.73 -16.04
C GLY A 28 -6.24 3.80 -15.35
N TYR A 29 -5.50 4.33 -14.37
CA TYR A 29 -4.60 3.55 -13.52
C TYR A 29 -4.91 3.83 -12.05
N ALA A 30 -4.68 2.84 -11.20
CA ALA A 30 -4.84 2.98 -9.77
C ALA A 30 -3.86 2.08 -9.02
N THR A 31 -3.55 2.44 -7.77
CA THR A 31 -2.74 1.60 -6.87
C THR A 31 -3.53 1.22 -5.62
N HIS A 32 -3.36 -0.02 -5.16
CA HIS A 32 -3.95 -0.47 -3.90
C HIS A 32 -3.38 0.28 -2.69
N THR A 33 -2.13 0.76 -2.78
CA THR A 33 -1.52 1.66 -1.78
C THR A 33 -2.29 2.96 -1.63
N MET A 34 -2.79 3.54 -2.73
CA MET A 34 -3.67 4.72 -2.68
C MET A 34 -4.99 4.42 -1.96
N ALA A 35 -5.64 3.30 -2.28
CA ALA A 35 -6.86 2.88 -1.59
C ALA A 35 -6.62 2.65 -0.09
N SER A 36 -5.56 1.91 0.24
CA SER A 36 -5.14 1.65 1.62
C SER A 36 -4.84 2.95 2.38
N TRP A 37 -4.13 3.88 1.75
CA TRP A 37 -3.82 5.19 2.31
C TRP A 37 -5.09 5.99 2.56
N HIS A 38 -5.98 6.08 1.57
CA HIS A 38 -7.21 6.85 1.68
C HIS A 38 -8.11 6.35 2.83
N MET A 39 -8.35 5.04 2.92
CA MET A 39 -9.10 4.44 4.04
C MET A 39 -8.44 4.73 5.40
N THR A 40 -7.11 4.71 5.45
CA THR A 40 -6.36 5.00 6.68
C THR A 40 -6.45 6.46 7.07
N GLU A 41 -6.42 7.39 6.11
CA GLU A 41 -6.57 8.82 6.35
C GLU A 41 -7.96 9.17 6.89
N ILE A 42 -9.02 8.54 6.35
CA ILE A 42 -10.39 8.69 6.85
C ILE A 42 -10.43 8.33 8.35
N LEU A 43 -9.84 7.19 8.71
CA LEU A 43 -9.76 6.73 10.10
C LEU A 43 -8.89 7.65 10.98
N ASP A 44 -7.68 8.00 10.52
CA ASP A 44 -6.73 8.85 11.25
C ASP A 44 -7.30 10.25 11.52
N GLN A 45 -8.12 10.77 10.60
CA GLN A 45 -8.83 12.05 10.72
C GLN A 45 -10.19 11.94 11.44
N LYS A 46 -10.53 10.76 11.97
CA LYS A 46 -11.79 10.48 12.69
C LYS A 46 -13.02 10.89 11.88
N GLN A 47 -12.96 10.69 10.57
CA GLN A 47 -14.09 10.92 9.68
C GLN A 47 -15.04 9.73 9.76
N ASP A 48 -16.29 9.95 9.33
CA ASP A 48 -17.23 8.86 9.15
C ASP A 48 -16.74 7.91 8.06
N MET A 49 -17.00 6.61 8.25
CA MET A 49 -16.67 5.61 7.24
C MET A 49 -17.57 5.81 6.02
N ILE A 50 -16.97 5.68 4.84
CA ILE A 50 -17.67 5.79 3.56
C ILE A 50 -17.49 4.50 2.77
N GLU A 51 -18.37 4.26 1.80
CA GLU A 51 -18.14 3.22 0.80
C GLU A 51 -17.27 3.76 -0.35
N ILE A 52 -16.23 3.02 -0.73
CA ILE A 52 -15.31 3.41 -1.82
C ILE A 52 -15.38 2.36 -2.93
N ASN A 53 -15.87 2.76 -4.10
CA ASN A 53 -16.05 1.90 -5.27
C ASN A 53 -15.11 2.33 -6.40
N LEU A 54 -14.11 1.51 -6.70
CA LEU A 54 -13.08 1.81 -7.70
C LEU A 54 -13.27 0.98 -8.98
N ILE A 55 -13.20 1.65 -10.12
CA ILE A 55 -13.04 1.03 -11.45
C ILE A 55 -11.66 1.38 -12.01
N VAL A 56 -10.91 0.36 -12.43
CA VAL A 56 -9.60 0.51 -13.11
C VAL A 56 -9.74 0.20 -14.60
N GLY A 57 -9.36 1.15 -15.46
CA GLY A 57 -9.78 1.16 -16.86
C GLY A 57 -8.77 0.67 -17.90
N MET A 58 -7.46 0.63 -17.59
CA MET A 58 -6.41 0.28 -18.57
C MET A 58 -5.88 -1.16 -18.46
N CYS A 59 -6.44 -1.99 -17.57
CA CYS A 59 -5.93 -3.33 -17.22
C CYS A 59 -5.86 -4.32 -18.41
N ARG A 60 -6.71 -4.16 -19.44
CA ARG A 60 -6.69 -5.02 -20.64
C ARG A 60 -5.70 -4.58 -21.72
N PHE A 61 -5.30 -3.31 -21.70
CA PHE A 61 -4.49 -2.72 -22.76
C PHE A 61 -3.03 -2.53 -22.31
N ASP A 62 -2.82 -1.73 -21.27
CA ASP A 62 -1.48 -1.50 -20.73
C ASP A 62 -1.09 -2.53 -19.67
N GLY A 63 -2.04 -3.33 -19.23
CA GLY A 63 -1.85 -4.31 -18.16
C GLY A 63 -1.81 -3.72 -16.75
N LEU A 64 -1.77 -4.63 -15.79
CA LEU A 64 -1.75 -4.34 -14.36
C LEU A 64 -0.61 -5.14 -13.73
N ALA A 65 0.19 -4.50 -12.89
CA ALA A 65 1.23 -5.21 -12.14
C ALA A 65 0.58 -6.29 -11.25
N ILE A 66 1.15 -7.49 -11.21
CA ILE A 66 0.69 -8.61 -10.37
C ILE A 66 0.62 -8.16 -8.90
N SER A 67 1.61 -7.41 -8.42
CA SER A 67 1.62 -6.84 -7.08
C SER A 67 0.43 -5.90 -6.86
N VAL A 68 0.06 -5.10 -7.86
CA VAL A 68 -1.07 -4.20 -7.77
C VAL A 68 -2.40 -4.95 -7.74
N HIS A 69 -2.55 -5.97 -8.59
CA HIS A 69 -3.71 -6.85 -8.63
C HIS A 69 -3.96 -7.56 -7.30
N ASN A 70 -2.93 -8.26 -6.79
CA ASN A 70 -3.00 -8.98 -5.52
C ASN A 70 -3.30 -8.03 -4.36
N GLY A 71 -2.69 -6.84 -4.34
CA GLY A 71 -2.98 -5.83 -3.34
C GLY A 71 -4.44 -5.35 -3.35
N PHE A 72 -5.09 -5.26 -4.52
CA PHE A 72 -6.53 -4.98 -4.58
C PHE A 72 -7.38 -6.15 -4.06
N LYS A 73 -7.05 -7.40 -4.43
CA LYS A 73 -7.74 -8.60 -3.91
C LYS A 73 -7.64 -8.69 -2.39
N ASP A 74 -6.48 -8.39 -1.82
CA ASP A 74 -6.26 -8.39 -0.37
C ASP A 74 -7.10 -7.32 0.34
N LEU A 75 -7.18 -6.11 -0.23
CA LEU A 75 -8.02 -5.05 0.33
C LEU A 75 -9.51 -5.41 0.29
N VAL A 76 -10.00 -5.89 -0.85
CA VAL A 76 -11.42 -6.30 -1.00
C VAL A 76 -11.77 -7.46 -0.06
N SER A 77 -10.88 -8.46 0.05
CA SER A 77 -11.06 -9.58 0.99
C SER A 77 -11.01 -9.14 2.45
N GLY A 78 -10.32 -8.02 2.73
CA GLY A 78 -10.18 -7.41 4.04
C GLY A 78 -11.36 -6.56 4.51
N ASN A 79 -12.41 -6.35 3.69
CA ASN A 79 -13.57 -5.51 4.00
C ASN A 79 -14.30 -5.84 5.32
N ASN A 80 -14.10 -7.04 5.87
CA ASN A 80 -14.69 -7.47 7.14
C ASN A 80 -13.91 -7.00 8.39
N ARG A 81 -12.89 -6.16 8.24
CA ARG A 81 -12.14 -5.58 9.37
C ARG A 81 -12.93 -4.44 9.98
N ALA A 82 -13.17 -4.52 11.29
CA ALA A 82 -13.84 -3.45 12.03
C ALA A 82 -13.13 -2.10 11.82
N TYR A 83 -13.92 -1.03 11.67
CA TYR A 83 -13.44 0.36 11.55
C TYR A 83 -12.68 0.69 10.26
N GLN A 84 -12.96 0.02 9.15
CA GLN A 84 -12.46 0.38 7.82
C GLN A 84 -13.61 0.70 6.88
N SER A 85 -13.42 1.73 6.05
CA SER A 85 -14.33 2.07 4.95
C SER A 85 -14.46 0.87 4.00
N PRO A 86 -15.68 0.39 3.69
CA PRO A 86 -15.87 -0.68 2.71
C PRO A 86 -15.26 -0.31 1.36
N PHE A 87 -14.54 -1.23 0.74
CA PHE A 87 -13.85 -0.98 -0.53
C PHE A 87 -14.16 -2.05 -1.57
N THR A 88 -14.61 -1.62 -2.75
CA THR A 88 -14.71 -2.51 -3.91
C THR A 88 -13.77 -2.07 -5.01
N CYS A 89 -13.30 -3.03 -5.80
CA CYS A 89 -12.45 -2.79 -6.95
C CYS A 89 -12.93 -3.65 -8.10
N GLN A 90 -13.12 -3.03 -9.26
CA GLN A 90 -13.54 -3.66 -10.50
C GLN A 90 -12.58 -3.25 -11.62
N TYR A 91 -12.45 -4.09 -12.63
CA TYR A 91 -11.67 -3.80 -13.83
C TYR A 91 -12.58 -3.70 -15.03
N VAL A 92 -12.29 -2.76 -15.92
CA VAL A 92 -12.97 -2.71 -17.23
C VAL A 92 -12.57 -3.95 -18.02
N THR A 93 -13.53 -4.85 -18.20
CA THR A 93 -13.35 -6.13 -18.86
C THR A 93 -13.97 -6.18 -20.25
N GLU A 94 -14.84 -5.23 -20.60
CA GLU A 94 -15.52 -5.17 -21.90
C GLU A 94 -15.45 -3.77 -22.54
N GLY A 95 -15.57 -3.73 -23.87
CA GLY A 95 -15.54 -2.48 -24.62
C GLY A 95 -14.15 -1.82 -24.68
N PRO A 96 -14.09 -0.52 -25.03
CA PRO A 96 -12.82 0.19 -25.16
C PRO A 96 -12.16 0.43 -23.80
N PRO A 97 -10.80 0.39 -23.71
CA PRO A 97 -10.07 0.76 -22.51
C PRO A 97 -10.44 2.17 -22.03
N VAL A 98 -10.58 2.34 -20.73
CA VAL A 98 -11.01 3.59 -20.11
C VAL A 98 -9.79 4.30 -19.52
N HIS A 99 -9.41 5.44 -20.10
CA HIS A 99 -8.31 6.26 -19.58
C HIS A 99 -8.78 7.51 -18.84
N SER A 100 -10.09 7.68 -18.64
CA SER A 100 -10.69 8.82 -17.93
C SER A 100 -10.50 8.72 -16.42
N LYS A 101 -10.61 9.87 -15.73
CA LYS A 101 -10.51 10.00 -14.28
C LYS A 101 -11.72 10.76 -13.77
N ILE A 102 -12.57 10.10 -12.99
CA ILE A 102 -13.77 10.66 -12.36
C ILE A 102 -13.78 10.29 -10.89
N TYR A 103 -14.16 11.27 -10.06
CA TYR A 103 -14.39 11.13 -8.63
C TYR A 103 -15.79 11.63 -8.33
N LEU A 104 -16.75 10.71 -8.30
CA LEU A 104 -18.16 10.97 -8.01
C LEU A 104 -18.43 10.69 -6.53
N TRP A 105 -18.94 11.68 -5.83
CA TRP A 105 -19.43 11.57 -4.47
C TRP A 105 -20.95 11.49 -4.48
N GLU A 106 -21.47 10.57 -3.67
CA GLU A 106 -22.89 10.43 -3.41
C GLU A 106 -23.20 10.68 -1.93
N LYS A 107 -24.44 11.08 -1.69
CA LYS A 107 -25.02 11.24 -0.37
C LYS A 107 -26.41 10.65 -0.38
N ASP A 108 -26.68 9.70 0.50
CA ASP A 108 -27.94 8.98 0.61
C ASP A 108 -28.40 8.42 -0.76
N GLY A 109 -27.44 7.89 -1.53
CA GLY A 109 -27.65 7.33 -2.88
C GLY A 109 -27.92 8.35 -3.99
N ARG A 110 -27.76 9.66 -3.74
CA ARG A 110 -27.95 10.72 -4.75
C ARG A 110 -26.62 11.36 -5.13
N PRO A 111 -26.41 11.76 -6.40
CA PRO A 111 -25.23 12.52 -6.80
C PRO A 111 -25.07 13.77 -5.93
N PHE A 112 -23.88 13.95 -5.33
CA PHE A 112 -23.60 15.07 -4.43
C PHE A 112 -22.56 16.01 -5.04
N ARG A 113 -21.40 15.49 -5.45
CA ARG A 113 -20.32 16.25 -6.09
C ARG A 113 -19.56 15.38 -7.07
N ALA A 114 -18.97 15.95 -8.10
CA ALA A 114 -18.12 15.20 -9.00
C ALA A 114 -16.93 16.01 -9.48
N TYR A 115 -15.80 15.34 -9.68
CA TYR A 115 -14.55 15.92 -10.17
C TYR A 115 -14.00 15.10 -11.34
N VAL A 116 -13.51 15.79 -12.37
CA VAL A 116 -12.89 15.20 -13.57
C VAL A 116 -11.52 15.83 -13.80
N GLY A 117 -10.59 15.09 -14.43
CA GLY A 117 -9.34 15.67 -14.92
C GLY A 117 -8.23 14.65 -15.13
N SER A 118 -7.00 15.01 -14.74
CA SER A 118 -5.79 14.23 -15.08
C SER A 118 -5.38 13.22 -13.99
N ALA A 119 -5.75 13.46 -12.74
CA ALA A 119 -5.25 12.72 -11.58
C ALA A 119 -5.77 11.27 -11.54
N ASN A 120 -4.90 10.30 -11.83
CA ASN A 120 -5.17 8.88 -11.58
C ASN A 120 -5.31 8.60 -10.07
N TYR A 121 -5.95 7.48 -9.69
CA TYR A 121 -6.12 7.09 -8.29
C TYR A 121 -4.84 6.45 -7.73
N THR A 122 -3.81 7.28 -7.60
CA THR A 122 -2.45 6.95 -7.15
C THR A 122 -1.99 8.01 -6.15
N GLN A 123 -1.12 7.67 -5.18
CA GLN A 123 -0.68 8.67 -4.20
C GLN A 123 0.15 9.76 -4.86
N ALA A 124 0.94 9.41 -5.89
CA ALA A 124 1.71 10.38 -6.66
C ALA A 124 0.84 11.51 -7.25
N ALA A 125 -0.33 11.19 -7.80
CA ALA A 125 -1.25 12.17 -8.40
C ALA A 125 -1.91 13.11 -7.36
N PHE A 126 -1.99 12.70 -6.10
CA PHE A 126 -2.50 13.53 -5.01
C PHE A 126 -1.40 14.12 -4.12
N SER A 127 -0.14 13.99 -4.54
CA SER A 127 1.02 14.54 -3.86
C SER A 127 1.51 15.84 -4.51
N PRO A 128 2.25 16.70 -3.79
CA PRO A 128 2.89 17.88 -4.37
C PRO A 128 3.95 17.56 -5.44
N ALA A 129 4.36 16.29 -5.57
CA ALA A 129 5.41 15.87 -6.50
C ALA A 129 4.92 15.78 -7.96
N ARG A 130 3.60 15.83 -8.22
CA ARG A 130 3.04 15.86 -9.56
C ARG A 130 2.14 17.07 -9.74
N SER A 131 2.20 17.66 -10.94
CA SER A 131 1.26 18.69 -11.34
C SER A 131 0.05 18.02 -11.97
N GLU A 132 -1.06 18.02 -11.23
CA GLU A 132 -2.33 17.48 -11.68
C GLU A 132 -3.40 18.58 -11.68
N LEU A 133 -4.44 18.35 -12.49
CA LEU A 133 -5.54 19.27 -12.69
C LEU A 133 -6.85 18.53 -12.51
N LEU A 134 -7.75 19.09 -11.70
CA LEU A 134 -9.13 18.61 -11.59
C LEU A 134 -10.11 19.78 -11.73
N HIS A 135 -11.30 19.50 -12.21
CA HIS A 135 -12.38 20.46 -12.35
C HIS A 135 -13.69 19.83 -11.82
N ASP A 136 -14.52 20.59 -11.11
CA ASP A 136 -15.87 20.12 -10.77
C ASP A 136 -16.72 19.92 -12.02
N CYS A 137 -17.59 18.93 -12.00
CA CYS A 137 -18.51 18.67 -13.09
C CYS A 137 -19.90 18.35 -12.54
N ASP A 138 -20.88 18.30 -13.44
CA ASP A 138 -22.25 17.96 -13.06
C ASP A 138 -22.29 16.54 -12.46
N PRO A 139 -22.75 16.37 -11.20
CA PRO A 139 -22.75 15.06 -10.56
C PRO A 139 -23.69 14.04 -11.21
N ASN A 140 -24.78 14.48 -11.85
CA ASN A 140 -25.70 13.58 -12.55
C ASN A 140 -25.04 13.04 -13.83
N GLN A 141 -24.41 13.90 -14.62
CA GLN A 141 -23.65 13.47 -15.81
C GLN A 141 -22.48 12.55 -15.44
N ALA A 142 -21.79 12.83 -14.33
CA ALA A 142 -20.73 11.96 -13.84
C ALA A 142 -21.26 10.58 -13.42
N ARG A 143 -22.46 10.50 -12.83
CA ARG A 143 -23.13 9.23 -12.54
C ARG A 143 -23.48 8.47 -13.81
N GLU A 144 -24.11 9.12 -14.78
CA GLU A 144 -24.46 8.49 -16.06
C GLU A 144 -23.23 7.85 -16.73
N TYR A 145 -22.09 8.56 -16.69
CA TYR A 145 -20.83 8.03 -17.20
C TYR A 145 -20.25 6.89 -16.36
N TYR A 146 -20.33 6.98 -15.03
CA TYR A 146 -19.89 5.91 -14.13
C TYR A 146 -20.68 4.62 -14.40
N ASP A 147 -22.00 4.70 -14.41
CA ASP A 147 -22.91 3.56 -14.60
C ASP A 147 -22.69 2.90 -15.98
N LEU A 148 -22.45 3.72 -17.02
CA LEU A 148 -22.07 3.23 -18.35
C LEU A 148 -20.79 2.38 -18.31
N ILE A 149 -19.77 2.81 -17.57
CA ILE A 149 -18.52 2.06 -17.46
C ILE A 149 -18.69 0.82 -16.59
N GLU A 150 -19.37 0.94 -15.46
CA GLU A 150 -19.62 -0.15 -14.51
C GLU A 150 -20.33 -1.34 -15.18
N SER A 151 -21.22 -1.07 -16.14
CA SER A 151 -21.87 -2.14 -16.92
C SER A 151 -20.90 -3.04 -17.72
N ARG A 152 -19.62 -2.67 -17.81
CA ARG A 152 -18.57 -3.34 -18.58
C ARG A 152 -17.43 -3.85 -17.70
N THR A 153 -17.65 -3.91 -16.38
CA THR A 153 -16.60 -4.26 -15.43
C THR A 153 -16.84 -5.60 -14.76
N THR A 154 -15.74 -6.21 -14.30
CA THR A 154 -15.76 -7.41 -13.46
C THR A 154 -14.98 -7.14 -12.17
N TYR A 155 -15.46 -7.64 -11.03
CA TYR A 155 -14.77 -7.50 -9.75
C TYR A 155 -13.36 -8.09 -9.76
N CYS A 156 -12.42 -7.42 -9.08
CA CYS A 156 -11.02 -7.81 -9.05
C CYS A 156 -10.75 -9.15 -8.34
N ASN A 157 -11.71 -9.66 -7.58
CA ASN A 157 -11.65 -10.94 -6.87
C ASN A 157 -12.54 -12.02 -7.52
N HIS A 158 -13.08 -11.76 -8.71
CA HIS A 158 -13.76 -12.79 -9.50
C HIS A 158 -12.77 -13.90 -9.88
N ALA A 159 -13.20 -15.17 -9.85
CA ALA A 159 -12.31 -16.31 -10.01
C ALA A 159 -11.54 -16.33 -11.35
N GLU A 160 -12.19 -15.85 -12.41
CA GLU A 160 -11.65 -15.85 -13.79
C GLU A 160 -11.07 -14.48 -14.20
N ILE A 161 -10.93 -13.53 -13.27
CA ILE A 161 -10.51 -12.16 -13.63
C ILE A 161 -9.14 -12.12 -14.30
N GLU A 162 -8.25 -13.03 -13.90
CA GLU A 162 -6.87 -13.12 -14.37
C GLU A 162 -6.80 -13.60 -15.83
N ASP A 163 -7.85 -14.24 -16.34
CA ASP A 163 -7.96 -14.67 -17.74
C ASP A 163 -8.37 -13.52 -18.68
N VAL A 164 -8.92 -12.44 -18.12
CA VAL A 164 -9.52 -11.34 -18.90
C VAL A 164 -8.64 -10.09 -18.93
N ILE A 165 -7.72 -9.95 -17.97
CA ILE A 165 -6.81 -8.80 -17.85
C ILE A 165 -5.37 -9.18 -18.24
N MET A 166 -4.55 -8.19 -18.56
CA MET A 166 -3.12 -8.40 -18.83
C MET A 166 -2.32 -8.18 -17.55
N LEU A 167 -1.82 -9.25 -16.93
CA LEU A 167 -0.94 -9.14 -15.78
C LEU A 167 0.53 -8.95 -16.21
N LYS A 168 1.23 -8.05 -15.50
CA LYS A 168 2.65 -7.74 -15.74
C LYS A 168 3.48 -7.97 -14.48
N PRO A 169 4.75 -8.37 -14.59
CA PRO A 169 5.67 -8.36 -13.46
C PRO A 169 5.73 -6.97 -12.81
N ALA A 170 5.84 -6.93 -11.48
CA ALA A 170 5.83 -5.68 -10.71
C ALA A 170 6.95 -4.71 -11.11
N HIS A 171 8.13 -5.26 -11.47
CA HIS A 171 9.26 -4.50 -11.99
C HIS A 171 10.12 -5.41 -12.90
N PRO A 172 10.67 -4.93 -14.04
CA PRO A 172 11.48 -5.75 -14.95
C PRO A 172 12.70 -6.42 -14.28
N VAL A 173 13.23 -5.82 -13.21
CA VAL A 173 14.36 -6.40 -12.47
C VAL A 173 13.94 -7.60 -11.60
N LEU A 174 12.65 -7.68 -11.23
CA LEU A 174 12.09 -8.79 -10.47
C LEU A 174 11.63 -9.96 -11.35
N SER A 175 11.63 -9.81 -12.69
CA SER A 175 11.25 -10.90 -13.61
C SER A 175 12.40 -11.85 -13.94
N VAL A 176 13.58 -11.68 -13.32
CA VAL A 176 14.72 -12.57 -13.48
C VAL A 176 14.56 -13.71 -12.47
N GLU A 177 14.38 -14.94 -12.97
CA GLU A 177 14.08 -16.15 -12.18
C GLU A 177 15.23 -16.56 -11.21
N GLU A 178 16.43 -16.00 -11.40
CA GLU A 178 17.60 -16.25 -10.57
C GLU A 178 17.81 -15.11 -9.56
N SER A 179 17.53 -15.38 -8.28
CA SER A 179 17.85 -14.56 -7.10
C SER A 179 17.70 -13.03 -7.28
N PRO A 180 16.48 -12.47 -7.11
CA PRO A 180 16.20 -11.04 -7.31
C PRO A 180 17.14 -10.10 -6.53
N SER A 181 17.59 -10.49 -5.33
CA SER A 181 18.54 -9.74 -4.48
C SER A 181 19.91 -9.49 -5.14
N ILE A 182 20.40 -10.47 -5.90
CA ILE A 182 21.68 -10.43 -6.62
C ILE A 182 21.54 -9.54 -7.85
N SER A 183 20.49 -9.74 -8.64
CA SER A 183 20.17 -8.92 -9.83
C SER A 183 19.95 -7.44 -9.47
N LEU A 184 19.19 -7.15 -8.40
CA LEU A 184 18.95 -5.79 -7.89
C LEU A 184 20.24 -5.07 -7.48
N SER A 185 21.20 -5.80 -6.89
CA SER A 185 22.49 -5.23 -6.49
C SER A 185 23.39 -4.88 -7.69
N GLY A 186 23.25 -5.59 -8.81
CA GLY A 186 23.97 -5.32 -10.07
C GLY A 186 23.31 -4.25 -10.96
N ALA A 187 22.01 -4.01 -10.79
CA ALA A 187 21.22 -3.09 -11.62
C ALA A 187 21.34 -1.59 -11.25
N GLY A 188 22.22 -1.23 -10.30
CA GLY A 188 22.35 0.16 -9.83
C GLY A 188 21.17 0.66 -9.00
N ILE A 189 20.34 -0.24 -8.48
CA ILE A 189 19.18 0.11 -7.67
C ILE A 189 19.62 0.51 -6.26
N SER A 190 19.09 1.65 -5.80
CA SER A 190 19.38 2.16 -4.46
C SER A 190 18.88 1.17 -3.39
N LYS A 191 19.71 0.93 -2.38
CA LYS A 191 19.38 0.04 -1.26
C LYS A 191 19.79 0.60 0.10
N VAL A 192 19.04 0.21 1.13
CA VAL A 192 19.35 0.53 2.53
C VAL A 192 19.22 -0.71 3.40
N LYS A 193 20.09 -0.82 4.40
CA LYS A 193 20.12 -1.91 5.37
C LYS A 193 19.61 -1.40 6.72
N LEU A 194 18.57 -2.02 7.25
CA LEU A 194 17.94 -1.63 8.51
C LEU A 194 18.13 -2.73 9.55
N SER A 195 18.76 -2.39 10.67
CA SER A 195 18.99 -3.30 11.80
C SER A 195 17.69 -3.58 12.56
N LEU A 196 17.44 -4.85 12.89
CA LEU A 196 16.39 -5.26 13.83
C LEU A 196 16.87 -5.16 15.29
N LEU A 197 18.17 -4.94 15.51
CA LEU A 197 18.77 -4.69 16.82
C LEU A 197 18.80 -3.20 17.15
N THR A 198 18.78 -2.89 18.44
CA THR A 198 19.01 -1.56 19.00
C THR A 198 20.47 -1.14 18.86
N ASN A 199 20.78 0.13 19.18
CA ASN A 199 22.15 0.65 19.23
C ASN A 199 23.07 -0.06 20.25
N ARG A 200 22.49 -0.84 21.19
CA ARG A 200 23.24 -1.68 22.14
C ARG A 200 23.60 -3.06 21.56
N GLY A 201 23.22 -3.35 20.32
CA GLY A 201 23.45 -4.64 19.68
C GLY A 201 22.58 -5.77 20.24
N ASP A 202 21.41 -5.42 20.80
CA ASP A 202 20.42 -6.36 21.34
C ASP A 202 18.99 -5.95 20.90
N VAL A 203 18.03 -6.86 21.05
CA VAL A 203 16.61 -6.59 20.80
C VAL A 203 16.02 -5.71 21.90
N GLY A 204 15.11 -4.81 21.53
CA GLY A 204 14.46 -3.94 22.50
C GLY A 204 13.28 -4.61 23.20
N PHE A 205 13.14 -4.43 24.52
CA PHE A 205 11.92 -4.83 25.22
C PHE A 205 10.86 -3.73 25.04
N GLY A 206 9.86 -3.97 24.20
CA GLY A 206 8.87 -2.96 23.85
C GLY A 206 9.28 -1.99 22.75
N SER A 207 10.24 -2.36 21.91
CA SER A 207 10.59 -1.61 20.69
C SER A 207 11.00 -2.56 19.57
N GLY A 208 11.02 -2.05 18.34
CA GLY A 208 11.32 -2.82 17.13
C GLY A 208 10.39 -4.02 16.96
N ILE A 209 10.99 -5.20 16.75
CA ILE A 209 10.28 -6.47 16.56
C ILE A 209 9.42 -6.91 17.76
N ASN A 210 9.74 -6.42 18.97
CA ASN A 210 9.03 -6.74 20.21
C ASN A 210 8.19 -5.57 20.74
N TRP A 211 7.75 -4.65 19.87
CA TRP A 211 7.03 -3.44 20.30
C TRP A 211 5.72 -3.73 21.05
N GLY A 212 5.04 -4.84 20.74
CA GLY A 212 3.86 -5.33 21.45
C GLY A 212 4.11 -5.75 22.91
N HIS A 213 5.36 -6.05 23.28
CA HIS A 213 5.70 -6.46 24.65
C HIS A 213 5.92 -5.24 25.56
N ARG A 214 5.22 -5.18 26.70
CA ARG A 214 5.22 -4.01 27.60
C ARG A 214 5.53 -4.42 29.04
N ARG A 215 6.44 -3.69 29.70
CA ARG A 215 6.78 -3.93 31.13
C ARG A 215 5.70 -3.41 32.07
N ASN A 216 5.01 -2.34 31.66
CA ASN A 216 4.06 -1.60 32.48
C ASN A 216 2.62 -2.16 32.47
N ARG A 217 2.45 -3.46 32.16
CA ARG A 217 1.15 -4.16 32.08
C ARG A 217 0.10 -3.54 31.14
N THR A 218 0.46 -2.55 30.32
CA THR A 218 -0.44 -2.08 29.24
C THR A 218 -0.62 -3.19 28.22
N LYS A 219 -1.88 -3.57 27.96
CA LYS A 219 -2.20 -4.61 26.99
C LYS A 219 -2.02 -4.06 25.58
N ARG A 220 -1.20 -4.76 24.79
CA ARG A 220 -1.06 -4.60 23.34
C ARG A 220 -1.06 -5.96 22.70
N ASN A 221 -1.34 -6.03 21.42
CA ASN A 221 -1.17 -7.29 20.71
C ASN A 221 0.34 -7.62 20.69
N PRO A 222 0.77 -8.79 21.23
CA PRO A 222 2.19 -9.17 21.27
C PRO A 222 2.86 -9.27 19.90
N ASN A 223 2.08 -9.45 18.83
CA ASN A 223 2.58 -9.44 17.45
C ASN A 223 2.92 -8.03 16.94
N GLU A 224 2.49 -6.94 17.58
CA GLU A 224 2.80 -5.62 17.06
C GLU A 224 4.31 -5.37 16.99
N ALA A 225 4.78 -5.00 15.81
CA ALA A 225 6.19 -4.76 15.52
C ALA A 225 6.36 -3.55 14.61
N TYR A 226 7.57 -3.00 14.61
CA TYR A 226 8.02 -2.05 13.60
C TYR A 226 9.49 -2.31 13.24
N ILE A 227 9.88 -1.96 12.02
CA ILE A 227 11.30 -1.93 11.63
C ILE A 227 11.84 -0.53 11.97
N PRO A 228 12.89 -0.41 12.82
CA PRO A 228 13.47 0.89 13.14
C PRO A 228 14.04 1.58 11.89
N LEU A 229 13.71 2.86 11.73
CA LEU A 229 14.21 3.70 10.66
C LEU A 229 15.13 4.79 11.24
N PRO A 230 16.46 4.70 11.02
CA PRO A 230 17.38 5.74 11.45
C PRO A 230 17.09 7.08 10.78
N ALA A 231 17.15 8.17 11.55
CA ALA A 231 16.85 9.53 11.06
C ALA A 231 17.71 9.97 9.86
N LYS A 232 18.92 9.42 9.69
CA LYS A 232 19.76 9.67 8.50
C LYS A 232 19.14 9.07 7.24
N ILE A 233 18.53 7.89 7.35
CA ILE A 233 17.86 7.21 6.23
C ILE A 233 16.50 7.84 5.97
N ALA A 234 15.72 8.18 7.01
CA ALA A 234 14.45 8.90 6.83
C ALA A 234 14.64 10.21 6.03
N ARG A 235 15.69 10.99 6.35
CA ARG A 235 16.02 12.24 5.66
C ARG A 235 16.68 12.08 4.30
N SER A 236 16.97 10.85 3.86
CA SER A 236 17.65 10.61 2.58
C SER A 236 16.72 10.64 1.37
N GLY A 237 15.40 10.62 1.58
CA GLY A 237 14.42 10.47 0.50
C GLY A 237 14.27 9.03 -0.01
N PHE A 238 14.87 8.05 0.66
CA PHE A 238 14.78 6.64 0.28
C PHE A 238 13.35 6.09 0.42
N PHE A 239 12.72 6.30 1.58
CA PHE A 239 11.34 5.89 1.83
C PHE A 239 10.38 7.07 1.66
N PRO A 240 9.14 6.83 1.21
CA PRO A 240 8.13 7.87 1.19
C PRO A 240 7.74 8.25 2.63
N LEU A 241 7.84 9.54 2.93
CA LEU A 241 7.42 10.14 4.21
C LEU A 241 5.97 10.63 4.15
N GLU A 242 5.54 11.34 5.20
CA GLU A 242 4.20 11.92 5.32
C GLU A 242 3.09 10.86 5.38
N ARG A 243 3.38 9.73 6.03
CA ARG A 243 2.49 8.57 6.19
C ARG A 243 2.01 7.97 4.86
N ARG A 244 2.67 8.28 3.74
CA ARG A 244 2.42 7.62 2.46
C ARG A 244 2.67 6.12 2.56
N HIS A 245 1.82 5.35 1.90
CA HIS A 245 1.90 3.90 1.87
C HIS A 245 2.78 3.46 0.70
N PHE A 246 3.47 2.34 0.87
CA PHE A 246 4.23 1.71 -0.19
C PHE A 246 4.13 0.20 -0.07
N THR A 247 4.22 -0.47 -1.21
CA THR A 247 4.17 -1.91 -1.32
C THR A 247 5.58 -2.47 -1.27
N VAL A 248 5.71 -3.57 -0.55
CA VAL A 248 6.95 -4.33 -0.43
C VAL A 248 6.71 -5.75 -0.89
N LEU A 249 7.42 -6.16 -1.93
CA LEU A 249 7.57 -7.58 -2.27
C LEU A 249 8.77 -8.13 -1.49
N THR A 250 8.57 -9.22 -0.76
CA THR A 250 9.63 -9.84 0.04
C THR A 250 10.35 -10.93 -0.73
N ASP A 251 11.53 -11.33 -0.24
CA ASP A 251 12.31 -12.42 -0.82
C ASP A 251 11.59 -13.77 -0.85
N ASP A 252 10.64 -14.00 0.07
CA ASP A 252 9.75 -15.17 0.09
C ASP A 252 8.40 -14.93 -0.61
N GLN A 253 8.36 -13.96 -1.54
CA GLN A 253 7.22 -13.64 -2.40
C GLN A 253 5.96 -13.21 -1.64
N LYS A 254 6.09 -12.71 -0.42
CA LYS A 254 4.99 -12.08 0.32
C LYS A 254 4.88 -10.61 -0.05
N GLN A 255 3.68 -10.10 0.03
CA GLN A 255 3.40 -8.69 -0.20
C GLN A 255 2.96 -8.02 1.10
N LEU A 256 3.56 -6.87 1.40
CA LEU A 256 3.22 -6.05 2.56
C LEU A 256 2.95 -4.61 2.12
N ILE A 257 1.89 -4.00 2.67
CA ILE A 257 1.70 -2.54 2.59
C ILE A 257 2.32 -1.94 3.85
N LEU A 258 3.31 -1.06 3.67
CA LEU A 258 4.03 -0.41 4.75
C LEU A 258 3.89 1.12 4.67
N ARG A 259 4.15 1.80 5.79
CA ARG A 259 4.30 3.26 5.88
C ARG A 259 5.36 3.64 6.90
N VAL A 260 5.96 4.81 6.72
CA VAL A 260 6.79 5.45 7.75
C VAL A 260 5.89 6.24 8.71
N GLN A 261 6.09 6.06 10.03
CA GLN A 261 5.32 6.74 11.07
C GLN A 261 6.11 6.92 12.39
N GLN A 262 5.39 7.40 13.42
CA GLN A 262 5.88 7.83 14.74
C GLN A 262 6.69 9.12 14.75
N ASP A 263 6.84 9.71 15.93
CA ASP A 263 7.63 10.94 16.13
C ASP A 263 9.04 10.79 15.57
N GLY A 264 9.38 11.66 14.62
CA GLY A 264 10.67 11.70 13.96
C GLY A 264 10.87 10.65 12.86
N ASP A 265 9.79 10.09 12.31
CA ASP A 265 9.83 9.15 11.17
C ASP A 265 10.71 7.92 11.45
N LYS A 266 10.63 7.42 12.68
CA LYS A 266 11.57 6.41 13.22
C LYS A 266 11.11 4.96 13.04
N ALA A 267 9.92 4.73 12.49
CA ALA A 267 9.32 3.40 12.45
C ALA A 267 8.66 3.13 11.09
N ILE A 268 8.99 1.98 10.50
CA ILE A 268 8.26 1.40 9.36
C ILE A 268 7.29 0.35 9.89
N THR A 269 6.02 0.45 9.52
CA THR A 269 4.92 -0.40 10.03
C THR A 269 3.89 -0.69 8.96
N THR A 270 3.03 -1.67 9.19
CA THR A 270 1.79 -1.89 8.44
C THR A 270 0.69 -0.91 8.90
N PRO A 271 0.03 -0.17 8.00
CA PRO A 271 -0.81 0.98 8.37
C PRO A 271 -2.09 0.61 9.12
N GLN A 272 -2.72 -0.51 8.75
CA GLN A 272 -4.02 -0.94 9.28
C GLN A 272 -3.90 -1.79 10.54
N ASN A 273 -2.84 -2.60 10.64
CA ASN A 273 -2.61 -3.51 11.75
C ASN A 273 -1.12 -3.79 11.90
N ASN A 274 -0.48 -3.17 12.89
CA ASN A 274 0.96 -3.32 13.17
C ASN A 274 1.37 -4.77 13.50
N SER A 275 0.42 -5.65 13.79
CA SER A 275 0.67 -7.07 14.08
C SER A 275 1.11 -7.85 12.83
N LEU A 276 0.65 -7.45 11.64
CA LEU A 276 0.95 -8.16 10.39
C LEU A 276 2.46 -8.21 10.11
N LEU A 277 3.16 -7.09 10.34
CA LEU A 277 4.62 -7.06 10.19
C LEU A 277 5.33 -7.99 11.19
N GLY A 278 4.85 -8.03 12.43
CA GLY A 278 5.47 -8.88 13.45
C GLY A 278 5.12 -10.35 13.32
N GLU A 279 3.94 -10.71 12.82
CA GLU A 279 3.57 -12.07 12.42
C GLU A 279 4.49 -12.54 11.29
N TYR A 280 4.64 -11.72 10.25
CA TYR A 280 5.56 -12.01 9.14
C TYR A 280 6.99 -12.25 9.65
N LEU A 281 7.56 -11.33 10.43
CA LEU A 281 8.93 -11.47 10.93
C LEU A 281 9.10 -12.69 11.85
N ARG A 282 8.15 -12.96 12.74
CA ARG A 282 8.19 -14.13 13.64
C ARG A 282 8.14 -15.45 12.88
N ASN A 283 7.23 -15.54 11.90
CA ASN A 283 7.13 -16.71 11.03
C ASN A 283 8.43 -16.95 10.26
N ARG A 284 9.04 -15.89 9.73
CA ARG A 284 10.34 -15.97 9.02
C ARG A 284 11.47 -16.47 9.94
N ILE A 285 11.53 -15.97 11.17
CA ILE A 285 12.55 -16.36 12.16
C ILE A 285 12.33 -17.78 12.71
N GLY A 286 11.12 -18.33 12.57
CA GLY A 286 10.75 -19.64 13.10
C GLY A 286 10.32 -19.62 14.57
N VAL A 287 9.79 -18.49 15.04
CA VAL A 287 9.23 -18.35 16.41
C VAL A 287 7.71 -18.22 16.37
N ALA A 288 7.04 -18.70 17.41
CA ALA A 288 5.58 -18.67 17.49
C ALA A 288 5.03 -17.24 17.48
N ASN A 289 3.83 -17.06 16.92
CA ASN A 289 3.10 -15.80 17.01
C ASN A 289 2.94 -15.37 18.48
N GLY A 290 3.23 -14.10 18.72
CA GLY A 290 3.19 -13.44 20.03
C GLY A 290 4.36 -13.77 20.95
N ALA A 291 5.30 -14.63 20.53
CA ALA A 291 6.52 -14.89 21.29
C ALA A 291 7.43 -13.65 21.30
N PHE A 292 8.17 -13.49 22.39
CA PHE A 292 9.23 -12.50 22.47
C PHE A 292 10.43 -12.97 21.65
N VAL A 293 10.85 -12.18 20.66
CA VAL A 293 12.02 -12.49 19.83
C VAL A 293 13.27 -12.09 20.60
N THR A 294 14.17 -13.03 20.85
CA THR A 294 15.47 -12.76 21.44
C THR A 294 16.52 -12.45 20.38
N LYS A 295 17.66 -11.87 20.79
CA LYS A 295 18.82 -11.76 19.90
C LYS A 295 19.29 -13.13 19.42
N GLN A 296 19.22 -14.15 20.26
CA GLN A 296 19.64 -15.51 19.89
C GLN A 296 18.75 -16.07 18.77
N ASP A 297 17.45 -15.77 18.76
CA ASP A 297 16.55 -16.20 17.68
C ASP A 297 16.97 -15.60 16.33
N LEU A 298 17.33 -14.31 16.30
CA LEU A 298 17.86 -13.65 15.09
C LEU A 298 19.21 -14.23 14.65
N LEU A 299 20.09 -14.56 15.59
CA LEU A 299 21.37 -15.20 15.30
C LEU A 299 21.20 -16.63 14.77
N ASN A 300 20.26 -17.39 15.34
CA ASN A 300 19.90 -18.74 14.89
C ASN A 300 19.28 -18.72 13.50
N TYR A 301 18.43 -17.73 13.22
CA TYR A 301 17.91 -17.47 11.88
C TYR A 301 19.05 -17.18 10.90
N GLY A 302 20.10 -16.47 11.35
CA GLY A 302 21.29 -16.16 10.56
C GLY A 302 21.35 -14.72 10.06
N ARG A 303 20.40 -13.87 10.48
CA ARG A 303 20.33 -12.45 10.05
C ARG A 303 19.70 -11.56 11.12
N THR A 304 20.24 -10.36 11.29
CA THR A 304 19.81 -9.39 12.31
C THR A 304 19.32 -8.06 11.72
N ASP A 305 19.07 -8.04 10.41
CA ASP A 305 18.72 -6.87 9.62
C ASP A 305 17.82 -7.25 8.45
N VAL A 306 17.21 -6.26 7.83
CA VAL A 306 16.49 -6.39 6.55
C VAL A 306 17.09 -5.40 5.55
N THR A 307 17.12 -5.77 4.27
CA THR A 307 17.59 -4.88 3.20
C THR A 307 16.44 -4.47 2.30
N PHE A 308 16.23 -3.17 2.15
CA PHE A 308 15.25 -2.62 1.22
C PHE A 308 15.93 -2.13 -0.05
N TYR A 309 15.28 -2.37 -1.18
CA TYR A 309 15.65 -1.87 -2.51
C TYR A 309 14.50 -1.00 -3.03
N LYS A 310 14.81 0.21 -3.48
CA LYS A 310 13.81 1.14 -4.03
C LYS A 310 13.59 0.83 -5.51
N LEU A 311 12.45 0.24 -5.86
CA LEU A 311 12.11 -0.07 -7.25
C LEU A 311 11.51 1.15 -7.93
N ASP A 312 10.55 1.79 -7.27
CA ASP A 312 9.99 3.08 -7.67
C ASP A 312 9.54 3.90 -6.43
N GLU A 313 8.64 4.88 -6.59
CA GLU A 313 8.14 5.72 -5.49
C GLU A 313 7.12 5.03 -4.56
N GLU A 314 6.41 4.00 -5.02
CA GLU A 314 5.41 3.25 -4.25
C GLU A 314 5.73 1.74 -4.13
N GLN A 315 6.78 1.25 -4.78
CA GLN A 315 7.19 -0.16 -4.80
C GLN A 315 8.63 -0.37 -4.35
N PHE A 316 8.81 -1.33 -3.44
CA PHE A 316 10.08 -1.72 -2.88
C PHE A 316 10.21 -3.25 -2.88
N TYR A 317 11.44 -3.72 -2.87
CA TYR A 317 11.76 -5.11 -2.55
C TYR A 317 12.42 -5.17 -1.17
N MET A 318 12.04 -6.13 -0.33
CA MET A 318 12.65 -6.34 0.98
C MET A 318 13.24 -7.74 1.06
N ASP A 319 14.56 -7.79 1.21
CA ASP A 319 15.31 -9.00 1.43
C ASP A 319 15.52 -9.23 2.94
N PHE A 320 14.99 -10.34 3.43
CA PHE A 320 15.25 -10.90 4.74
C PHE A 320 15.83 -12.33 4.67
N SER A 321 16.26 -12.80 3.49
CA SER A 321 16.86 -14.13 3.28
C SER A 321 18.19 -14.30 4.02
N THR A 322 18.69 -15.53 4.16
CA THR A 322 19.88 -15.85 4.96
C THR A 322 21.04 -16.39 4.14
N GLU A 323 21.10 -16.12 2.83
CA GLU A 323 22.02 -16.76 1.87
C GLU A 323 23.44 -17.00 2.43
N LYS A 324 23.82 -18.28 2.57
CA LYS A 324 25.21 -18.67 2.33
C LYS A 324 25.39 -18.70 0.83
N PRO A 325 26.36 -17.97 0.23
CA PRO A 325 26.75 -18.25 -1.13
C PRO A 325 27.26 -19.70 -1.16
N GLN A 326 26.56 -20.57 -1.88
CA GLN A 326 27.11 -21.86 -2.28
C GLN A 326 28.25 -21.57 -3.25
N LEU A 327 29.48 -21.56 -2.72
CA LEU A 327 30.66 -21.86 -3.52
C LEU A 327 30.64 -23.37 -3.71
N GLU A 328 30.07 -23.83 -4.83
CA GLU A 328 30.44 -25.14 -5.36
C GLU A 328 31.88 -25.03 -5.88
N ILE A 329 32.73 -25.91 -5.34
CA ILE A 329 34.16 -26.04 -5.63
C ILE A 329 34.36 -26.76 -6.96
#